data_AF-A0ABD1IFZ0-F1
#
_entry.id   AF-A0ABD1IFZ0-F1
#
_cell.length_a   1.000
_cell.length_b   1.000
_cell.length_c   1.000
_cell.angle_alpha   90.00
_cell.angle_beta   90.00
_cell.angle_gamma   90.00
#
_symmetry.space_group_name_H-M   'P 1'
#
loop_
_entity.id
_entity.type
_entity.pdbx_description
1 polymer ?
#
loop_
_entity_poly.entity_id
_entity_poly.type
_entity_poly.pdbx_seq_one_letter_code
_entity_poly.pdbx_strand_id
1 'polypeptide(L)'
;MTNLVDQLQQDGVPVEENKFGQSQGTFEAPDVNAFGQNFRDYTNAETERQKGVEEFYRLQHINQTYDYVKKMRKNFSKLDKMEMSIWECCELLNEVVDESDPDLDEPQIQHLLQSAEAIRKDFPDQDWLHLTALIHDLGKVLLLPKFGGLPQWAVVGDTFPLGCAFDASNIHHKYFKENPDSKNPTYLTKNGVYEQGCGLENAVMSWGHDDYM
;
A
#
# COMPACT_ATOMS: atom_id res chain seq x y z
N MET A 1 -27.98 -23.08 -32.06
CA MET A 1 -29.11 -22.88 -31.13
C MET A 1 -29.11 -24.06 -30.18
N THR A 2 -29.21 -24.00 -28.86
CA THR A 2 -29.03 -22.95 -27.86
C THR A 2 -28.95 -23.74 -26.54
N ASN A 3 -27.90 -23.49 -25.78
CA ASN A 3 -27.73 -23.60 -24.32
C ASN A 3 -28.15 -24.86 -23.54
N LEU A 4 -27.10 -25.54 -23.04
CA LEU A 4 -27.03 -26.33 -21.81
C LEU A 4 -26.94 -25.40 -20.58
N VAL A 5 -27.99 -24.64 -20.30
CA VAL A 5 -28.08 -23.84 -19.07
C VAL A 5 -29.52 -23.93 -18.61
N ASP A 6 -29.88 -24.96 -17.84
CA ASP A 6 -31.12 -24.97 -17.03
C ASP A 6 -31.27 -26.16 -16.08
N GLN A 7 -30.17 -26.78 -15.65
CA GLN A 7 -30.21 -27.73 -14.54
C GLN A 7 -28.93 -27.56 -13.73
N LEU A 8 -29.01 -26.80 -12.65
CA LEU A 8 -28.23 -26.88 -11.41
C LEU A 8 -28.56 -25.64 -10.55
N GLN A 9 -29.80 -25.59 -10.07
CA GLN A 9 -30.21 -24.73 -8.96
C GLN A 9 -30.95 -25.62 -7.97
N GLN A 10 -30.23 -26.09 -6.96
CA GLN A 10 -30.69 -26.42 -5.60
C GLN A 10 -29.65 -27.33 -4.96
N ASP A 11 -28.75 -26.72 -4.19
CA ASP A 11 -28.20 -27.27 -2.96
C ASP A 11 -27.49 -26.11 -2.25
N GLY A 12 -28.30 -25.31 -1.54
CA GLY A 12 -27.83 -24.21 -0.71
C GLY A 12 -27.16 -24.77 0.54
N VAL A 13 -25.84 -24.74 0.57
CA VAL A 13 -25.07 -24.88 1.82
C VAL A 13 -25.39 -23.65 2.67
N PRO A 14 -25.89 -23.79 3.91
CA PRO A 14 -26.08 -22.65 4.78
C PRO A 14 -24.70 -22.07 5.12
N VAL A 15 -24.46 -20.83 4.73
CA VAL A 15 -23.35 -20.05 5.28
C VAL A 15 -23.74 -19.74 6.72
N GLU A 16 -23.11 -20.42 7.69
CA GLU A 16 -23.21 -20.00 9.09
C GLU A 16 -22.65 -18.58 9.18
N GLU A 17 -23.52 -17.61 9.42
CA GLU A 17 -23.13 -16.28 9.86
C GLU A 17 -22.35 -16.45 11.16
N ASN A 18 -21.03 -16.34 11.06
CA ASN A 18 -20.15 -16.22 12.20
C ASN A 18 -20.56 -14.93 12.93
N LYS A 19 -21.41 -15.05 13.94
CA LYS A 19 -21.81 -13.96 14.83
C LYS A 19 -20.61 -13.60 15.70
N PHE A 20 -19.69 -12.82 15.13
CA PHE A 20 -18.79 -12.00 15.93
C PHE A 20 -19.67 -11.17 16.87
N GLY A 21 -19.45 -11.32 18.17
CA GLY A 21 -20.21 -10.63 19.20
C GLY A 21 -20.26 -9.14 18.91
N GLN A 22 -21.46 -8.57 18.98
CA GLN A 22 -21.66 -7.13 18.83
C GLN A 22 -20.85 -6.41 19.91
N SER A 23 -19.68 -5.87 19.54
CA SER A 23 -19.00 -4.88 20.37
C SER A 23 -19.90 -3.65 20.40
N GLN A 24 -20.24 -3.17 21.61
CA GLN A 24 -21.07 -1.97 21.81
C GLN A 24 -20.28 -0.67 21.55
N GLY A 25 -19.38 -0.68 20.58
CA GLY A 25 -18.48 0.43 20.29
C GLY A 25 -17.92 0.30 18.88
N THR A 26 -18.79 0.22 17.88
CA THR A 26 -18.39 0.38 16.48
C THR A 26 -17.60 1.67 16.34
N PHE A 27 -16.38 1.59 15.81
CA PHE A 27 -15.62 2.76 15.38
C PHE A 27 -16.44 3.50 14.32
N GLU A 28 -16.99 4.64 14.70
CA GLU A 28 -17.57 5.60 13.76
C GLU A 28 -16.40 6.38 13.17
N ALA A 29 -16.00 5.98 11.96
CA ALA A 29 -15.06 6.76 11.17
C ALA A 29 -15.64 8.16 10.94
N PRO A 30 -14.85 9.23 11.10
CA PRO A 30 -15.32 10.57 10.76
C PRO A 30 -15.69 10.65 9.28
N ASP A 31 -16.62 11.54 8.92
CA ASP A 31 -17.06 11.71 7.53
C ASP A 31 -15.99 12.39 6.65
N VAL A 32 -15.04 13.10 7.27
CA VAL A 32 -14.00 13.89 6.60
C VAL A 32 -12.64 13.74 7.28
N ASN A 33 -11.56 13.95 6.52
CA ASN A 33 -10.18 13.90 7.00
C ASN A 33 -9.83 15.10 7.90
N ALA A 34 -8.57 15.14 8.39
CA ALA A 34 -8.07 16.21 9.24
C ALA A 34 -8.14 17.63 8.62
N PHE A 35 -8.34 17.71 7.29
CA PHE A 35 -8.45 18.95 6.52
C PHE A 35 -9.89 19.30 6.13
N GLY A 36 -10.88 18.53 6.58
CA GLY A 36 -12.30 18.75 6.25
C GLY A 36 -12.66 18.35 4.81
N GLN A 37 -11.86 17.48 4.19
CA GLN A 37 -12.07 16.95 2.84
C GLN A 37 -12.49 15.47 2.89
N ASN A 38 -13.00 14.95 1.78
CA ASN A 38 -13.26 13.52 1.65
C ASN A 38 -11.94 12.73 1.72
N PHE A 39 -11.96 11.58 2.40
CA PHE A 39 -10.82 10.67 2.43
C PHE A 39 -10.42 10.20 1.03
N ARG A 40 -9.11 10.09 0.78
CA ARG A 40 -8.53 9.60 -0.48
C ARG A 40 -9.06 10.35 -1.72
N ASP A 41 -9.26 11.66 -1.63
CA ASP A 41 -9.70 12.50 -2.76
C ASP A 41 -8.52 12.95 -3.66
N TYR A 42 -8.39 12.28 -4.81
CA TYR A 42 -7.40 12.60 -5.85
C TYR A 42 -7.99 13.38 -7.04
N THR A 43 -9.25 13.85 -6.94
CA THR A 43 -9.98 14.42 -8.08
C THR A 43 -9.90 15.93 -8.19
N ASN A 44 -9.64 16.62 -7.07
CA ASN A 44 -9.62 18.08 -7.01
C ASN A 44 -8.17 18.60 -7.08
N ALA A 45 -7.62 18.92 -8.25
CA ALA A 45 -6.21 19.36 -8.37
C ALA A 45 -5.92 20.81 -7.91
N GLU A 46 -6.79 21.41 -7.07
CA GLU A 46 -6.70 22.84 -6.73
C GLU A 46 -5.77 23.13 -5.53
N THR A 47 -5.59 22.17 -4.62
CA THR A 47 -4.73 22.38 -3.43
C THR A 47 -3.26 22.05 -3.71
N GLU A 48 -2.35 22.72 -3.00
CA GLU A 48 -0.91 22.43 -3.10
C GLU A 48 -0.57 21.00 -2.63
N ARG A 49 -1.31 20.46 -1.64
CA ARG A 49 -1.16 19.08 -1.20
C ARG A 49 -1.46 18.10 -2.33
N GLN A 50 -2.59 18.27 -3.01
CA GLN A 50 -2.98 17.39 -4.12
C GLN A 50 -2.02 17.49 -5.32
N LYS A 51 -1.46 18.66 -5.60
CA LYS A 51 -0.38 18.80 -6.60
C LYS A 51 0.88 18.03 -6.20
N GLY A 52 1.25 18.08 -4.91
CA GLY A 52 2.35 17.30 -4.36
C GLY A 52 2.11 15.79 -4.50
N VAL A 53 0.93 15.33 -4.12
CA VAL A 53 0.51 13.91 -4.24
C VAL A 53 0.49 13.45 -5.70
N GLU A 54 -0.03 14.27 -6.62
CA GLU A 54 -0.04 13.93 -8.06
C GLU A 54 1.39 13.85 -8.63
N GLU A 55 2.28 14.78 -8.26
CA GLU A 55 3.68 14.75 -8.68
C GLU A 55 4.42 13.55 -8.07
N PHE A 56 4.14 13.22 -6.81
CA PHE A 56 4.63 12.01 -6.16
C PHE A 56 4.27 10.76 -6.98
N TYR A 57 2.98 10.57 -7.29
CA TYR A 57 2.52 9.40 -8.04
C TYR A 57 3.03 9.41 -9.47
N ARG A 58 3.16 10.58 -10.10
CA ARG A 58 3.82 10.69 -11.41
C ARG A 58 5.24 10.15 -11.36
N LEU A 59 6.04 10.56 -10.37
CA LEU A 59 7.42 10.08 -10.22
C LEU A 59 7.47 8.59 -9.90
N GLN A 60 6.58 8.10 -9.03
CA GLN A 60 6.47 6.67 -8.71
C GLN A 60 6.18 5.84 -9.97
N HIS A 61 5.11 6.20 -10.70
CA HIS A 61 4.70 5.47 -11.89
C HIS A 61 5.72 5.50 -13.01
N ILE A 62 6.55 6.55 -13.12
CA ILE A 62 7.60 6.62 -14.15
C ILE A 62 8.81 5.76 -13.79
N ASN A 63 9.21 5.75 -12.51
CA ASN A 63 10.51 5.23 -12.09
C ASN A 63 10.46 3.81 -11.50
N GLN A 64 9.31 3.37 -10.97
CA GLN A 64 9.11 1.98 -10.54
C GLN A 64 9.07 1.08 -11.79
N THR A 65 10.17 0.38 -12.03
CA THR A 65 10.29 -0.61 -13.11
C THR A 65 10.62 -1.97 -12.51
N TYR A 66 10.29 -3.03 -13.24
CA TYR A 66 10.54 -4.41 -12.84
C TYR A 66 12.04 -4.64 -12.51
N ASP A 67 12.93 -4.06 -13.31
CA ASP A 67 14.38 -4.12 -13.09
C ASP A 67 14.85 -3.28 -11.91
N TYR A 68 14.25 -2.10 -11.67
CA TYR A 68 14.53 -1.28 -10.50
C TYR A 68 14.21 -2.06 -9.23
N VAL A 69 13.00 -2.61 -9.11
CA VAL A 69 12.57 -3.34 -7.91
C VAL A 69 13.42 -4.56 -7.65
N LYS A 70 13.79 -5.34 -8.68
CA LYS A 70 14.71 -6.47 -8.51
C LYS A 70 16.05 -6.05 -7.91
N LYS A 71 16.57 -4.87 -8.27
CA LYS A 71 17.80 -4.32 -7.68
C LYS A 71 17.57 -3.87 -6.24
N MET A 72 16.43 -3.24 -5.95
CA MET A 72 16.08 -2.82 -4.60
C MET A 72 15.97 -4.01 -3.65
N ARG A 73 15.18 -5.03 -3.99
CA ARG A 73 15.09 -6.29 -3.24
C ARG A 73 16.47 -6.87 -2.96
N LYS A 74 17.33 -7.02 -3.98
CA LYS A 74 18.70 -7.54 -3.82
C LYS A 74 19.57 -6.70 -2.87
N ASN A 75 19.39 -5.38 -2.88
CA ASN A 75 20.19 -4.47 -2.07
C ASN A 75 19.74 -4.44 -0.61
N PHE A 76 18.43 -4.42 -0.38
CA PHE A 76 17.82 -4.21 0.93
C PHE A 76 17.51 -5.51 1.68
N SER A 77 17.39 -6.64 0.99
CA SER A 77 17.22 -7.97 1.62
C SER A 77 18.42 -8.42 2.46
N LYS A 78 19.52 -7.67 2.44
CA LYS A 78 20.69 -7.92 3.28
C LYS A 78 20.47 -7.53 4.74
N LEU A 79 19.52 -6.63 4.99
CA LEU A 79 19.16 -6.14 6.33
C LEU A 79 20.40 -5.68 7.14
N ASP A 80 21.33 -4.99 6.47
CA ASP A 80 22.66 -4.64 6.97
C ASP A 80 22.82 -3.15 7.31
N LYS A 81 21.71 -2.43 7.49
CA LYS A 81 21.70 -0.97 7.70
C LYS A 81 21.85 -0.58 9.16
N MET A 82 21.09 -1.21 10.05
CA MET A 82 21.02 -0.87 11.46
C MET A 82 20.44 -2.04 12.25
N GLU A 83 20.88 -2.18 13.51
CA GLU A 83 20.25 -3.03 14.51
C GLU A 83 19.59 -2.11 15.55
N MET A 84 18.31 -2.33 15.83
CA MET A 84 17.52 -1.55 16.78
C MET A 84 16.26 -2.30 17.19
N SER A 85 15.64 -1.88 18.29
CA SER A 85 14.33 -2.31 18.73
C SER A 85 13.20 -1.70 17.88
N ILE A 86 12.01 -2.29 17.98
CA ILE A 86 10.80 -1.77 17.33
C ILE A 86 10.52 -0.33 17.79
N TRP A 87 10.67 -0.04 19.07
CA TRP A 87 10.39 1.31 19.60
C TRP A 87 11.38 2.36 19.09
N GLU A 88 12.67 2.03 19.03
CA GLU A 88 13.68 2.91 18.43
C GLU A 88 13.36 3.18 16.95
N CYS A 89 12.86 2.17 16.22
CA CYS A 89 12.39 2.33 14.84
C CYS A 89 11.18 3.30 14.76
N CYS A 90 10.20 3.17 15.67
CA CYS A 90 9.08 4.12 15.76
C CYS A 90 9.57 5.55 16.02
N GLU A 91 10.53 5.74 16.94
CA GLU A 91 11.08 7.06 17.28
C GLU A 91 11.81 7.71 16.09
N LEU A 92 12.49 6.93 15.26
CA LEU A 92 13.11 7.42 14.02
C LEU A 92 12.07 7.99 13.02
N LEU A 93 10.84 7.48 13.04
CA LEU A 93 9.76 7.93 12.17
C LEU A 93 9.06 9.22 12.65
N ASN A 94 9.50 9.79 13.77
CA ASN A 94 9.03 11.11 14.21
C ASN A 94 9.48 12.26 13.29
N GLU A 95 10.51 12.03 12.46
CA GLU A 95 11.01 13.01 11.47
C GLU A 95 10.42 12.81 10.07
N VAL A 96 9.52 11.83 9.89
CA VAL A 96 8.98 11.44 8.59
C VAL A 96 7.53 11.91 8.45
N VAL A 97 7.25 12.60 7.34
CA VAL A 97 5.89 12.91 6.88
C VAL A 97 5.71 12.29 5.50
N ASP A 98 4.65 11.50 5.32
CA ASP A 98 4.33 10.82 4.07
C ASP A 98 3.80 11.83 3.04
N GLU A 99 4.46 11.98 1.90
CA GLU A 99 4.04 12.92 0.83
C GLU A 99 2.94 12.37 -0.09
N SER A 100 2.67 11.06 -0.03
CA SER A 100 1.66 10.40 -0.87
C SER A 100 0.25 10.47 -0.31
N ASP A 101 0.14 10.72 1.00
CA ASP A 101 -1.11 10.69 1.73
C ASP A 101 -1.87 12.03 1.58
N PRO A 102 -3.07 12.07 0.98
CA PRO A 102 -3.84 13.32 0.91
C PRO A 102 -4.46 13.73 2.26
N ASP A 103 -4.48 12.85 3.25
CA ASP A 103 -5.29 12.95 4.46
C ASP A 103 -4.48 13.28 5.74
N LEU A 104 -3.14 13.12 5.70
CA LEU A 104 -2.25 13.32 6.84
C LEU A 104 -1.09 14.29 6.53
N ASP A 105 -0.71 15.10 7.54
CA ASP A 105 0.51 15.93 7.54
C ASP A 105 1.27 15.81 8.88
N GLU A 106 0.94 14.78 9.67
CA GLU A 106 1.55 14.53 10.97
C GLU A 106 2.74 13.57 10.86
N PRO A 107 3.70 13.63 11.82
CA PRO A 107 4.75 12.63 11.94
C PRO A 107 4.23 11.20 11.92
N GLN A 108 4.91 10.34 11.17
CA GLN A 108 4.51 8.95 10.94
C GLN A 108 4.33 8.16 12.24
N ILE A 109 5.10 8.43 13.29
CA ILE A 109 4.92 7.78 14.61
C ILE A 109 3.50 7.96 15.18
N GLN A 110 2.86 9.11 14.93
CA GLN A 110 1.51 9.37 15.41
C GLN A 110 0.50 8.45 14.72
N HIS A 111 0.64 8.25 13.41
CA HIS A 111 -0.18 7.31 12.63
C HIS A 111 -0.03 5.86 13.13
N LEU A 112 1.20 5.43 13.46
CA LEU A 112 1.42 4.09 14.02
C LEU A 112 0.64 3.87 15.33
N LEU A 113 0.70 4.86 16.24
CA LEU A 113 0.02 4.80 17.52
C LEU A 113 -1.51 4.89 17.37
N GLN A 114 -1.99 5.78 16.49
CA GLN A 114 -3.42 5.93 16.18
C GLN A 114 -4.00 4.63 15.63
N SER A 115 -3.30 4.01 14.67
CA SER A 115 -3.71 2.73 14.07
C SER A 115 -3.72 1.61 15.11
N ALA A 116 -2.65 1.47 15.89
CA ALA A 116 -2.56 0.45 16.93
C ALA A 116 -3.64 0.60 18.01
N GLU A 117 -3.89 1.82 18.50
CA GLU A 117 -4.89 2.07 19.54
C GLU A 117 -6.33 1.93 19.03
N ALA A 118 -6.61 2.29 17.78
CA ALA A 118 -7.91 2.05 17.16
C ALA A 118 -8.22 0.55 17.09
N ILE A 119 -7.27 -0.25 16.56
CA ILE A 119 -7.42 -1.71 16.53
C ILE A 119 -7.51 -2.29 17.95
N ARG A 120 -6.70 -1.81 18.90
CA ARG A 120 -6.75 -2.28 20.30
C ARG A 120 -8.12 -2.08 20.92
N LYS A 121 -8.79 -0.98 20.61
CA LYS A 121 -10.15 -0.68 21.10
C LYS A 121 -11.21 -1.61 20.49
N ASP A 122 -11.13 -1.85 19.19
CA ASP A 122 -12.14 -2.61 18.45
C ASP A 122 -11.96 -4.12 18.58
N PHE A 123 -10.71 -4.58 18.74
CA PHE A 123 -10.33 -5.98 18.82
C PHE A 123 -9.47 -6.27 20.07
N PRO A 124 -9.99 -6.03 21.29
CA PRO A 124 -9.19 -6.04 22.51
C PRO A 124 -8.47 -7.36 22.81
N ASP A 125 -8.99 -8.48 22.32
CA ASP A 125 -8.43 -9.82 22.54
C ASP A 125 -7.45 -10.28 21.44
N GLN A 126 -7.14 -9.42 20.45
CA GLN A 126 -6.23 -9.73 19.33
C GLN A 126 -4.93 -8.91 19.42
N ASP A 127 -4.14 -9.17 20.45
CA ASP A 127 -2.86 -8.50 20.72
C ASP A 127 -1.91 -8.46 19.51
N TRP A 128 -1.82 -9.54 18.75
CA TRP A 128 -1.01 -9.62 17.53
C TRP A 128 -1.46 -8.60 16.48
N LEU A 129 -2.76 -8.30 16.37
CA LEU A 129 -3.28 -7.33 15.40
C LEU A 129 -2.96 -5.90 15.82
N HIS A 130 -2.90 -5.63 17.13
CA HIS A 130 -2.45 -4.34 17.67
C HIS A 130 -1.00 -4.10 17.27
N LEU A 131 -0.17 -5.14 17.44
CA LEU A 131 1.24 -5.10 17.04
C LEU A 131 1.38 -4.95 15.52
N THR A 132 0.61 -5.69 14.72
CA THR A 132 0.61 -5.55 13.25
C THR A 132 0.34 -4.10 12.83
N ALA A 133 -0.65 -3.44 13.43
CA ALA A 133 -0.90 -2.02 13.16
C ALA A 133 0.21 -1.09 13.68
N LEU A 134 0.89 -1.42 14.76
CA LEU A 134 2.03 -0.62 15.21
C LEU A 134 3.21 -0.71 14.24
N ILE A 135 3.43 -1.87 13.62
CA ILE A 135 4.64 -2.13 12.82
C ILE A 135 4.46 -1.96 11.31
N HIS A 136 3.22 -1.86 10.81
CA HIS A 136 2.92 -1.94 9.38
C HIS A 136 3.74 -0.96 8.52
N ASP A 137 3.94 0.26 9.02
CA ASP A 137 4.61 1.32 8.29
C ASP A 137 6.09 1.52 8.66
N LEU A 138 6.69 0.61 9.44
CA LEU A 138 8.09 0.77 9.88
C LEU A 138 9.08 0.79 8.73
N GLY A 139 8.73 0.24 7.56
CA GLY A 139 9.59 0.28 6.39
C GLY A 139 9.84 1.69 5.84
N LYS A 140 9.07 2.70 6.29
CA LYS A 140 9.31 4.10 5.96
C LYS A 140 10.66 4.64 6.45
N VAL A 141 11.38 3.91 7.30
CA VAL A 141 12.77 4.23 7.68
C VAL A 141 13.71 4.31 6.47
N LEU A 142 13.36 3.69 5.33
CA LEU A 142 14.10 3.80 4.07
C LEU A 142 14.30 5.24 3.58
N LEU A 143 13.43 6.18 4.01
CA LEU A 143 13.56 7.62 3.74
C LEU A 143 14.73 8.25 4.48
N LEU A 144 15.17 7.66 5.59
CA LEU A 144 16.21 8.22 6.42
C LEU A 144 17.59 7.96 5.79
N PRO A 145 18.52 8.93 5.85
CA PRO A 145 19.86 8.79 5.27
C PRO A 145 20.62 7.54 5.75
N LYS A 146 20.37 7.09 6.99
CA LYS A 146 21.02 5.90 7.55
C LYS A 146 20.57 4.58 6.92
N PHE A 147 19.38 4.54 6.33
CA PHE A 147 18.83 3.34 5.69
C PHE A 147 19.00 3.36 4.18
N GLY A 148 19.09 4.55 3.58
CA GLY A 148 19.36 4.72 2.16
C GLY A 148 19.04 6.12 1.65
N GLY A 149 18.23 6.90 2.38
CA GLY A 149 17.79 8.21 1.94
C GLY A 149 17.01 8.12 0.63
N LEU A 150 16.17 7.10 0.48
CA LEU A 150 15.42 6.88 -0.74
C LEU A 150 14.41 8.02 -0.94
N PRO A 151 14.13 8.40 -2.20
CA PRO A 151 13.06 9.36 -2.46
C PRO A 151 11.70 8.77 -2.04
N GLN A 152 10.76 9.62 -1.64
CA GLN A 152 9.44 9.19 -1.16
C GLN A 152 8.74 8.22 -2.12
N TRP A 153 8.78 8.49 -3.43
CA TRP A 153 8.16 7.64 -4.45
C TRP A 153 8.67 6.19 -4.47
N ALA A 154 9.85 5.93 -3.89
CA ALA A 154 10.45 4.61 -3.76
C ALA A 154 10.22 3.96 -2.39
N VAL A 155 9.37 4.54 -1.54
CA VAL A 155 9.12 4.06 -0.17
C VAL A 155 7.63 4.00 0.15
N VAL A 156 6.89 5.08 -0.10
CA VAL A 156 5.47 5.21 0.32
C VAL A 156 4.51 5.10 -0.87
N GLY A 157 3.22 5.32 -0.61
CA GLY A 157 2.15 5.34 -1.61
C GLY A 157 1.61 3.96 -1.98
N ASP A 158 0.49 3.97 -2.69
CA ASP A 158 -0.17 2.76 -3.18
C ASP A 158 0.78 1.91 -4.05
N THR A 159 0.69 0.60 -3.91
CA THR A 159 1.52 -0.36 -4.65
C THR A 159 0.81 -0.95 -5.85
N PHE A 160 1.59 -1.42 -6.84
CA PHE A 160 1.06 -2.04 -8.05
C PHE A 160 2.01 -3.13 -8.59
N PRO A 161 1.48 -4.15 -9.28
CA PRO A 161 2.30 -5.19 -9.87
C PRO A 161 3.11 -4.66 -11.07
N LEU A 162 4.37 -5.05 -11.16
CA LEU A 162 5.29 -4.77 -12.27
C LEU A 162 5.47 -6.00 -13.14
N GLY A 163 6.01 -5.85 -14.36
CA GLY A 163 6.24 -7.00 -15.25
C GLY A 163 4.98 -7.54 -15.93
N CYS A 164 3.86 -6.82 -15.80
CA CYS A 164 2.60 -7.01 -16.51
C CYS A 164 1.99 -5.63 -16.86
N ALA A 165 0.88 -5.62 -17.58
CA ALA A 165 0.23 -4.39 -17.98
C ALA A 165 -0.32 -3.66 -16.75
N PHE A 166 -0.11 -2.33 -16.68
CA PHE A 166 -0.65 -1.48 -15.62
C PHE A 166 -2.17 -1.36 -15.73
N ASP A 167 -2.88 -1.56 -14.63
CA ASP A 167 -4.35 -1.57 -14.60
C ASP A 167 -4.91 -0.16 -14.45
N ALA A 168 -6.02 0.14 -15.13
CA ALA A 168 -6.65 1.46 -15.08
C ALA A 168 -7.14 1.86 -13.68
N SER A 169 -7.26 0.92 -12.74
CA SER A 169 -7.56 1.20 -11.33
C SER A 169 -6.41 1.86 -10.56
N ASN A 170 -5.18 1.81 -11.08
CA ASN A 170 -4.06 2.49 -10.45
C ASN A 170 -4.29 4.00 -10.47
N ILE A 171 -4.09 4.65 -9.32
CA ILE A 171 -4.23 6.11 -9.16
C ILE A 171 -3.39 6.80 -10.25
N HIS A 172 -3.89 7.87 -10.84
CA HIS A 172 -3.21 8.63 -11.92
C HIS A 172 -2.58 7.75 -13.03
N HIS A 173 -3.26 6.68 -13.46
CA HIS A 173 -2.80 5.72 -14.47
C HIS A 173 -2.18 6.35 -15.74
N LYS A 174 -2.65 7.54 -16.12
CA LYS A 174 -2.16 8.34 -17.26
C LYS A 174 -0.64 8.50 -17.30
N TYR A 175 0.07 8.43 -16.17
CA TYR A 175 1.53 8.59 -16.11
C TYR A 175 2.32 7.32 -16.47
N PHE A 176 1.71 6.13 -16.44
CA PHE A 176 2.39 4.90 -16.84
C PHE A 176 2.84 4.89 -18.30
N LYS A 177 2.25 5.72 -19.16
CA LYS A 177 2.70 5.92 -20.56
C LYS A 177 4.17 6.36 -20.66
N GLU A 178 4.70 6.98 -19.61
CA GLU A 178 6.08 7.47 -19.54
C GLU A 178 7.02 6.44 -18.91
N ASN A 179 6.48 5.41 -18.24
CA ASN A 179 7.26 4.31 -17.68
C ASN A 179 7.94 3.49 -18.80
N PRO A 180 9.25 3.21 -18.73
CA PRO A 180 9.94 2.36 -19.71
C PRO A 180 9.31 0.97 -19.91
N ASP A 181 8.76 0.36 -18.85
CA ASP A 181 8.14 -0.96 -18.90
C ASP A 181 6.85 -0.98 -19.73
N SER A 182 6.17 0.16 -19.89
CA SER A 182 5.01 0.30 -20.78
C SER A 182 5.35 0.16 -22.27
N LYS A 183 6.64 0.08 -22.61
CA LYS A 183 7.15 -0.14 -23.96
C LYS A 183 7.77 -1.53 -24.13
N ASN A 184 7.85 -2.31 -23.05
CA ASN A 184 8.43 -3.64 -23.09
C ASN A 184 7.36 -4.66 -23.56
N PRO A 185 7.51 -5.27 -24.75
CA PRO A 185 6.50 -6.17 -25.32
C PRO A 185 6.17 -7.37 -24.43
N THR A 186 7.10 -7.80 -23.57
CA THR A 186 6.88 -8.90 -22.61
C THR A 186 5.87 -8.54 -21.53
N TYR A 187 5.77 -7.25 -21.16
CA TYR A 187 4.95 -6.79 -20.05
C TYR A 187 3.58 -6.26 -20.50
N LEU A 188 3.34 -6.06 -21.80
CA LEU A 188 2.11 -5.40 -22.29
C LEU A 188 0.83 -6.23 -22.16
N THR A 189 0.94 -7.51 -21.80
CA THR A 189 -0.23 -8.37 -21.61
C THR A 189 -0.71 -8.29 -20.16
N LYS A 190 -1.98 -8.65 -19.93
CA LYS A 190 -2.59 -8.65 -18.58
C LYS A 190 -1.74 -9.39 -17.54
N ASN A 191 -1.15 -10.51 -17.91
CA ASN A 191 -0.33 -11.31 -16.99
C ASN A 191 1.17 -11.08 -17.19
N GLY A 192 1.60 -10.52 -18.33
CA GLY A 192 3.01 -10.26 -18.63
C GLY A 192 3.90 -11.49 -18.42
N VAL A 193 4.83 -11.40 -17.46
CA VAL A 193 5.74 -12.50 -17.08
C VAL A 193 5.12 -13.55 -16.15
N TYR A 194 3.89 -13.34 -15.67
CA TYR A 194 3.25 -14.18 -14.67
C TYR A 194 2.32 -15.23 -15.26
N GLU A 195 2.21 -16.34 -14.54
CA GLU A 195 1.16 -17.33 -14.77
C GLU A 195 -0.15 -16.88 -14.11
N GLN A 196 -1.29 -17.26 -14.71
CA GLN A 196 -2.59 -16.97 -14.11
C GLN A 196 -2.75 -17.74 -12.80
N GLY A 197 -3.10 -17.04 -11.72
CA GLY A 197 -3.27 -17.65 -10.41
C GLY A 197 -1.95 -17.96 -9.70
N CYS A 198 -0.85 -17.29 -10.07
CA CYS A 198 0.46 -17.47 -9.43
C CYS A 198 0.51 -17.06 -7.95
N GLY A 199 -0.47 -16.32 -7.42
CA GLY A 199 -0.42 -15.77 -6.07
C GLY A 199 0.41 -14.48 -5.98
N LEU A 200 0.03 -13.58 -5.07
CA LEU A 200 0.68 -12.27 -4.94
C LEU A 200 2.13 -12.38 -4.41
N GLU A 201 2.44 -13.44 -3.67
CA GLU A 201 3.77 -13.76 -3.19
C GLU A 201 4.78 -14.01 -4.33
N ASN A 202 4.29 -14.39 -5.51
CA ASN A 202 5.10 -14.61 -6.71
C ASN A 202 5.11 -13.39 -7.65
N ALA A 203 4.35 -12.34 -7.32
CA ALA A 203 4.37 -11.09 -8.05
C ALA A 203 5.53 -10.19 -7.59
N VAL A 204 6.10 -9.44 -8.52
CA VAL A 204 6.97 -8.31 -8.22
C VAL A 204 6.09 -7.08 -8.10
N MET A 205 5.85 -6.63 -6.88
CA MET A 205 5.15 -5.38 -6.59
C MET A 205 6.13 -4.20 -6.68
N SER A 206 5.63 -3.00 -6.96
CA SER A 206 6.41 -1.76 -6.81
C SER A 206 7.11 -1.71 -5.46
N TRP A 207 8.39 -1.32 -5.43
CA TRP A 207 9.19 -1.33 -4.21
C TRP A 207 8.73 -0.24 -3.24
N GLY A 208 8.60 -0.58 -1.96
CA GLY A 208 8.23 0.36 -0.91
C GLY A 208 8.38 -0.26 0.48
N HIS A 209 7.82 0.43 1.47
CA HIS A 209 7.80 0.02 2.87
C HIS A 209 7.17 -1.37 3.08
N ASP A 210 6.08 -1.70 2.37
CA ASP A 210 5.39 -3.01 2.42
C ASP A 210 6.32 -4.19 2.14
N ASP A 211 7.14 -4.09 1.09
CA ASP A 211 8.00 -5.20 0.62
C ASP A 211 9.33 -5.26 1.39
N TYR A 212 9.65 -4.19 2.11
CA TYR A 212 10.83 -4.12 2.97
C TYR A 212 10.57 -4.67 4.38
N MET A 213 9.36 -4.47 4.91
CA MET A 213 8.92 -5.03 6.20
C MET A 213 8.52 -6.50 6.11
#